data_AF-A0A091AX12-F1
#
_entry.id   AF-A0A091AX12-F1
#
_cell.length_a   1.000
_cell.length_b   1.000
_cell.length_c   1.000
_cell.angle_alpha   90.00
_cell.angle_beta   90.00
_cell.angle_gamma   90.00
#
_symmetry.space_group_name_H-M   'P 1'
#
loop_
_entity.id
_entity.type
_entity.pdbx_description
1 polymer ?
#
loop_
_entity_poly.entity_id
_entity_poly.type
_entity_poly.pdbx_seq_one_letter_code
_entity_poly.pdbx_strand_id
1 'polypeptide(L)'
;MYADRSGQQRGPVDAATLRDAYRRGDVAADALVWREGMAQWAPLSQVAAELGLVINTPPPLPGGLPPMSPAAQAAAYMPVATQKKSGLSGCWIIAIVLGVVFLVVMAMMAAIAIPAYQEYVSRAQFVEATILAEDLKPAVEQHYQRVGTCPTNESPFQAPETYAGRYVARIELQGGPKPCEITAIFRTDESVTSVLRGSRVTMSGVPDGDSFTWTCRSSIPERYRRNSCQ
;
A
#
# COMPACT_ATOMS: atom_id res chain seq x y z
N MET A 1 41.00 33.81 15.18
CA MET A 1 39.78 33.43 15.95
C MET A 1 40.17 32.40 17.00
N TYR A 2 39.50 32.35 18.14
CA TYR A 2 39.74 31.31 19.15
C TYR A 2 38.43 30.73 19.67
N ALA A 3 38.45 29.48 20.09
CA ALA A 3 37.36 28.85 20.82
C ALA A 3 37.58 29.06 22.32
N ASP A 4 36.57 29.61 23.01
CA ASP A 4 36.58 29.67 24.48
C ASP A 4 36.28 28.30 25.10
N ARG A 5 36.34 28.19 26.43
CA ARG A 5 36.05 26.93 27.16
C ARG A 5 34.62 26.40 26.96
N SER A 6 33.68 27.25 26.53
CA SER A 6 32.33 26.84 26.14
C SER A 6 32.23 26.33 24.70
N GLY A 7 33.34 26.30 23.95
CA GLY A 7 33.38 25.90 22.56
C GLY A 7 32.81 26.95 21.60
N GLN A 8 32.61 28.20 22.06
CA GLN A 8 32.07 29.27 21.24
C GLN A 8 33.19 29.96 20.46
N GLN A 9 33.04 30.06 19.15
CA GLN A 9 34.02 30.69 18.26
C GLN A 9 33.95 32.21 18.36
N ARG A 10 35.05 32.86 18.75
CA ARG A 10 35.17 34.33 18.81
C ARG A 10 36.20 34.85 17.80
N GLY A 11 35.83 35.89 17.04
CA GLY A 11 36.69 36.50 16.03
C GLY A 11 36.09 37.75 15.39
N PRO A 12 36.91 38.60 14.72
CA PRO A 12 38.38 38.58 14.66
C PRO A 12 39.02 39.29 15.86
N VAL A 13 40.04 38.68 16.46
CA VAL A 13 40.73 39.17 17.67
C VAL A 13 42.22 39.16 17.43
N ASP A 14 42.91 40.20 17.88
CA ASP A 14 44.34 40.37 17.71
C ASP A 14 45.15 39.49 18.68
N ALA A 15 46.45 39.35 18.39
CA ALA A 15 47.36 38.52 19.19
C ALA A 15 47.52 39.03 20.63
N ALA A 16 47.27 40.32 20.89
CA ALA A 16 47.33 40.90 22.23
C ALA A 16 46.12 40.50 23.09
N THR A 17 44.92 40.57 22.53
CA THR A 17 43.68 40.17 23.23
C THR A 17 43.66 38.68 23.57
N LEU A 18 44.24 37.84 22.70
CA LEU A 18 44.38 36.40 22.95
C LEU A 18 45.32 36.11 24.13
N ARG A 19 46.42 36.87 24.26
CA ARG A 19 47.37 36.76 25.38
C ARG A 19 46.73 37.14 26.70
N ASP A 20 45.91 38.19 26.72
CA ASP A 20 45.20 38.60 27.92
C ASP A 20 44.10 37.60 28.32
N ALA A 21 43.40 37.02 27.35
CA ALA A 21 42.40 35.98 27.61
C ALA A 21 43.01 34.70 28.21
N TYR A 22 44.22 34.32 27.78
CA TYR A 22 44.98 33.24 28.40
C TYR A 22 45.41 33.56 29.83
N ARG A 23 45.92 34.78 30.08
CA ARG A 23 46.30 35.23 31.43
C ARG A 23 45.13 35.27 32.40
N ARG A 24 43.93 35.59 31.92
CA ARG A 24 42.68 35.59 32.71
C ARG A 24 42.11 34.18 32.96
N GLY A 25 42.61 33.15 32.27
CA GLY A 25 42.13 31.77 32.42
C GLY A 25 40.85 31.45 31.61
N ASP A 26 40.43 32.35 30.72
CA ASP A 26 39.26 32.18 29.85
C ASP A 26 39.54 31.20 28.70
N VAL A 27 40.82 31.06 28.35
CA VAL A 27 41.34 30.21 27.27
C VAL A 27 42.41 29.28 27.83
N ALA A 28 42.24 27.97 27.63
CA ALA A 28 43.20 26.96 28.07
C ALA A 28 44.26 26.66 27.00
N ALA A 29 45.38 26.02 27.38
CA ALA A 29 46.49 25.75 26.47
C ALA A 29 46.14 24.76 25.33
N ASP A 30 45.07 24.00 25.50
CA ASP A 30 44.46 23.09 24.52
C ASP A 30 43.37 23.75 23.67
N ALA A 31 43.01 25.01 23.95
CA ALA A 31 41.99 25.73 23.21
C ALA A 31 42.37 25.90 21.73
N LEU A 32 41.40 25.69 20.85
CA LEU A 32 41.60 25.73 19.42
C LEU A 32 41.65 27.17 18.89
N VAL A 33 42.69 27.47 18.12
CA VAL A 33 42.93 28.76 17.48
C VAL A 33 43.00 28.54 15.96
N TRP A 34 42.39 29.44 15.21
CA TRP A 34 42.45 29.45 13.75
C TRP A 34 42.85 30.82 13.21
N ARG A 35 43.70 30.78 12.18
CA ARG A 35 44.30 31.95 11.51
C ARG A 35 44.02 31.87 10.01
N GLU A 36 43.94 33.02 9.37
CA GLU A 36 43.86 33.11 7.92
C GLU A 36 45.13 32.51 7.30
N GLY A 37 44.98 31.51 6.43
CA GLY A 37 46.08 30.71 5.87
C GLY A 37 46.32 29.34 6.54
N MET A 38 45.62 28.99 7.62
CA MET A 38 45.65 27.63 8.19
C MET A 38 44.59 26.70 7.58
N ALA A 39 45.02 25.52 7.13
CA ALA A 39 44.14 24.48 6.59
C ALA A 39 43.15 23.90 7.63
N GLN A 40 43.48 23.96 8.92
CA GLN A 40 42.65 23.44 10.02
C GLN A 40 42.96 24.17 11.34
N TRP A 41 42.05 24.07 12.31
CA TRP A 41 42.23 24.61 13.67
C TRP A 41 43.42 23.93 14.37
N ALA A 42 44.24 24.70 15.09
CA ALA A 42 45.38 24.20 15.85
C ALA A 42 45.28 24.60 17.33
N PRO A 43 45.71 23.75 18.28
CA PRO A 43 45.69 24.10 19.69
C PRO A 43 46.66 25.25 20.01
N LEU A 44 46.29 26.12 20.95
CA LEU A 44 47.07 27.30 21.35
C LEU A 44 48.51 26.95 21.74
N SER A 45 48.73 25.80 22.38
CA SER A 45 50.06 25.29 22.74
C SER A 45 51.03 25.12 21.55
N GLN A 46 50.54 24.78 20.36
CA GLN A 46 51.37 24.67 19.16
C GLN A 46 51.78 26.04 18.59
N VAL A 47 51.05 27.10 18.94
CA VAL A 47 51.24 28.46 18.43
C VAL A 47 51.88 29.40 19.48
N ALA A 48 51.90 28.99 20.74
CA ALA A 48 52.32 29.81 21.87
C ALA A 48 53.79 30.30 21.79
N ALA A 49 54.68 29.48 21.22
CA ALA A 49 56.08 29.84 21.03
C ALA A 49 56.26 31.00 20.02
N GLU A 50 55.42 31.07 18.98
CA GLU A 50 55.43 32.16 18.00
C GLU A 50 54.81 33.46 18.55
N LEU A 51 53.90 33.33 19.52
CA LEU A 51 53.17 34.44 20.15
C LEU A 51 53.90 35.07 21.35
N GLY A 52 55.10 34.59 21.70
CA GLY A 52 55.86 35.07 22.87
C GLY A 52 55.21 34.71 24.21
N LEU A 53 54.37 33.66 24.26
CA LEU A 53 53.71 33.19 25.46
C LEU A 53 54.60 32.19 26.20
N VAL A 54 55.04 32.53 27.41
CA VAL A 54 55.70 31.56 28.31
C VAL A 54 54.62 30.68 28.94
N ILE A 55 54.41 29.49 28.37
CA ILE A 55 53.60 28.45 29.00
C ILE A 55 54.46 27.77 30.05
N ASN A 56 54.11 27.91 31.32
CA ASN A 56 54.79 27.25 32.42
C ASN A 56 54.31 25.79 32.47
N THR A 57 54.97 24.90 31.72
CA THR A 57 54.75 23.47 31.83
C THR A 57 55.49 22.92 33.06
N PRO A 58 54.89 22.00 33.84
CA PRO A 58 55.62 21.34 34.92
C PRO A 58 56.82 20.55 34.33
N PRO A 59 57.99 20.54 35.00
CA PRO A 59 59.20 19.94 34.48
C PRO A 59 59.05 18.40 34.35
N PRO A 60 59.65 17.79 33.31
CA PRO A 60 59.67 16.34 33.18
C PRO A 60 60.61 15.69 34.19
N LEU A 61 60.13 14.67 34.89
CA LEU A 61 60.94 13.80 35.75
C LEU A 61 61.99 13.03 34.91
N PRO A 62 63.24 12.89 35.37
CA PRO A 62 64.26 12.16 34.65
C PRO A 62 64.10 10.64 34.84
N GLY A 63 63.81 9.93 33.76
CA GLY A 63 63.83 8.46 33.69
C GLY A 63 63.95 8.02 32.23
N GLY A 64 65.08 7.41 31.89
CA GLY A 64 65.44 7.01 30.53
C GLY A 64 64.57 5.88 29.94
N LEU A 65 64.39 5.96 28.63
CA LEU A 65 63.60 5.12 27.72
C LEU A 65 64.05 3.63 27.68
N PRO A 66 63.24 2.74 27.08
CA PRO A 66 63.40 2.52 25.63
C PRO A 66 62.17 2.96 24.80
N PRO A 67 62.37 3.27 23.49
CA PRO A 67 61.29 3.75 22.62
C PRO A 67 60.27 2.64 22.35
N MET A 68 59.01 2.90 22.70
CA MET A 68 57.89 2.09 22.24
C MET A 68 57.53 2.49 20.79
N SER A 69 57.42 1.50 19.93
CA SER A 69 57.14 1.60 18.49
C SER A 69 55.83 2.36 18.16
N PRO A 70 55.75 3.03 16.99
CA PRO A 70 54.62 3.88 16.58
C PRO A 70 53.29 3.15 16.32
N ALA A 71 53.22 1.84 16.53
CA ALA A 71 52.00 1.04 16.31
C ALA A 71 51.00 1.06 17.48
N ALA A 72 51.37 1.56 18.66
CA ALA A 72 50.51 1.50 19.87
C ALA A 72 49.67 2.77 20.12
N GLN A 73 49.88 3.85 19.36
CA GLN A 73 49.20 5.14 19.58
C GLN A 73 47.87 5.29 18.83
N ALA A 74 47.44 4.28 18.07
CA ALA A 74 46.20 4.32 17.28
C ALA A 74 44.94 3.87 18.05
N ALA A 75 45.03 3.43 19.31
CA ALA A 75 43.92 2.76 19.99
C ALA A 75 43.20 3.56 21.11
N ALA A 76 43.53 4.84 21.35
CA ALA A 76 43.03 5.55 22.54
C ALA A 76 42.25 6.85 22.27
N TYR A 77 41.75 7.08 21.06
CA TYR A 77 40.77 8.14 20.79
C TYR A 77 39.50 7.53 20.18
N MET A 78 38.66 6.93 21.03
CA MET A 78 37.25 6.89 20.71
C MET A 78 36.68 8.26 21.05
N PRO A 79 36.16 9.05 20.10
CA PRO A 79 35.27 10.13 20.49
C PRO A 79 34.06 9.48 21.18
N VAL A 80 33.73 9.92 22.38
CA VAL A 80 32.44 9.64 23.01
C VAL A 80 31.38 10.12 22.02
N ALA A 81 30.73 9.18 21.33
CA ALA A 81 29.61 9.49 20.48
C ALA A 81 28.50 10.03 21.39
N THR A 82 28.32 11.35 21.39
CA THR A 82 27.13 11.97 21.98
C THR A 82 25.95 11.53 21.14
N GLN A 83 25.26 10.48 21.59
CA GLN A 83 23.99 10.05 21.03
C GLN A 83 23.00 11.20 21.18
N LYS A 84 22.81 11.97 20.10
CA LYS A 84 21.69 12.90 19.96
C LYS A 84 20.42 12.05 19.95
N LYS A 85 19.78 11.90 21.11
CA LYS A 85 18.42 11.35 21.23
C LYS A 85 17.51 12.20 20.34
N SER A 86 17.17 11.69 19.16
CA SER A 86 16.17 12.30 18.29
C SER A 86 14.82 12.11 18.95
N GLY A 87 14.46 13.04 19.83
CA GLY A 87 13.11 13.15 20.34
C GLY A 87 12.15 13.20 19.16
N LEU A 88 11.15 12.31 19.18
CA LEU A 88 10.07 12.23 18.23
C LEU A 88 9.41 13.62 18.14
N SER A 89 9.88 14.42 17.19
CA SER A 89 9.45 15.79 16.97
C SER A 89 7.94 15.80 16.76
N GLY A 90 7.22 16.69 17.43
CA GLY A 90 5.75 16.80 17.36
C GLY A 90 5.17 16.85 15.94
N CYS A 91 6.00 17.17 14.93
CA CYS A 91 5.67 17.03 13.50
C CYS A 91 5.25 15.60 13.10
N TRP A 92 5.93 14.56 13.62
CA TRP A 92 5.59 13.16 13.34
C TRP A 92 4.26 12.73 13.96
N ILE A 93 3.95 13.25 15.15
CA ILE A 93 2.67 12.98 15.81
C ILE A 93 1.53 13.54 14.97
N ILE A 94 1.65 14.77 14.47
CA ILE A 94 0.63 15.40 13.63
C ILE A 94 0.47 14.62 12.31
N ALA A 95 1.57 14.23 11.66
CA ALA A 95 1.51 13.45 10.42
C ALA A 95 0.81 12.09 10.61
N ILE A 96 1.13 11.39 11.71
CA ILE A 96 0.48 10.12 12.05
C ILE A 96 -1.01 10.34 12.34
N VAL A 97 -1.36 11.37 13.12
CA VAL A 97 -2.76 11.68 13.43
C VAL A 97 -3.55 11.98 12.16
N LEU A 98 -3.04 12.84 11.27
CA LEU A 98 -3.70 13.16 10.00
C LEU A 98 -3.82 11.93 9.09
N GLY A 99 -2.78 11.09 9.03
CA GLY A 99 -2.79 9.84 8.27
C GLY A 99 -3.84 8.85 8.79
N VAL A 100 -3.92 8.65 10.11
CA VAL A 100 -4.91 7.76 10.72
C VAL A 100 -6.33 8.27 10.48
N VAL A 101 -6.58 9.58 10.66
CA VAL A 101 -7.89 10.17 10.38
C VAL A 101 -8.28 9.97 8.91
N PHE A 102 -7.36 10.19 7.97
CA PHE A 102 -7.62 9.96 6.55
C PHE A 102 -7.94 8.48 6.23
N LEU A 103 -7.17 7.54 6.78
CA LEU A 103 -7.41 6.11 6.60
C LEU A 103 -8.78 5.68 7.15
N VAL A 104 -9.19 6.23 8.31
CA VAL A 104 -10.51 5.95 8.90
C VAL A 104 -11.64 6.45 7.99
N VAL A 105 -11.52 7.67 7.45
CA VAL A 105 -12.53 8.22 6.53
C VAL A 105 -12.61 7.38 5.24
N MET A 106 -11.47 7.03 4.65
CA MET A 106 -11.43 6.17 3.46
C MET A 106 -12.01 4.78 3.72
N ALA A 107 -11.74 4.19 4.88
CA ALA A 107 -12.31 2.90 5.27
C ALA A 107 -13.84 2.96 5.39
N MET A 108 -14.39 4.06 5.93
CA MET A 108 -15.84 4.26 6.00
C MET A 108 -16.45 4.35 4.60
N MET A 109 -15.87 5.16 3.71
CA MET A 109 -16.33 5.29 2.33
C MET A 109 -16.32 3.93 1.61
N ALA A 110 -15.23 3.16 1.76
CA ALA A 110 -15.11 1.83 1.18
C ALA A 110 -16.16 0.86 1.74
N ALA A 111 -16.47 0.93 3.04
CA ALA A 111 -17.48 0.07 3.66
C ALA A 111 -18.88 0.24 3.05
N ILE A 112 -19.23 1.43 2.55
CA ILE A 112 -20.50 1.66 1.84
C ILE A 112 -20.36 1.33 0.35
N ALA A 113 -19.25 1.70 -0.28
CA ALA A 113 -19.07 1.57 -1.72
C ALA A 113 -18.93 0.11 -2.18
N ILE A 114 -18.20 -0.73 -1.43
CA ILE A 114 -17.95 -2.12 -1.79
C ILE A 114 -19.24 -2.96 -1.89
N PRO A 115 -20.13 -3.00 -0.88
CA PRO A 115 -21.35 -3.82 -0.98
C PRO A 115 -22.26 -3.35 -2.11
N ALA A 116 -22.38 -2.03 -2.34
CA ALA A 116 -23.16 -1.48 -3.45
C ALA A 116 -22.57 -1.88 -4.82
N TYR A 117 -21.25 -1.87 -4.95
CA TYR A 117 -20.59 -2.28 -6.20
C TYR A 117 -20.75 -3.77 -6.48
N GLN A 118 -20.63 -4.63 -5.46
CA GLN A 118 -20.82 -6.08 -5.62
C GLN A 118 -22.25 -6.43 -6.04
N GLU A 119 -23.25 -5.70 -5.53
CA GLU A 119 -24.64 -5.84 -5.94
C GLU A 119 -24.85 -5.42 -7.41
N TYR A 120 -24.27 -4.29 -7.81
CA TYR A 120 -24.31 -3.83 -9.20
C TYR A 120 -23.71 -4.87 -10.16
N VAL A 121 -22.52 -5.38 -9.86
CA VAL A 121 -21.86 -6.40 -10.70
C VAL A 121 -22.69 -7.68 -10.76
N SER A 122 -23.22 -8.16 -9.63
CA SER A 122 -24.04 -9.37 -9.61
C SER A 122 -25.31 -9.21 -10.46
N ARG A 123 -26.00 -8.06 -10.38
CA ARG A 123 -27.17 -7.78 -11.24
C ARG A 123 -26.78 -7.70 -12.72
N ALA A 124 -25.63 -7.12 -13.03
CA ALA A 124 -25.13 -7.04 -14.41
C ALA A 124 -24.81 -8.43 -14.98
N GLN A 125 -24.15 -9.29 -14.20
CA GLN A 125 -23.88 -10.67 -14.58
C GLN A 125 -25.17 -11.48 -14.76
N PHE A 126 -26.16 -11.26 -13.88
CA PHE A 126 -27.46 -11.92 -13.97
C PHE A 126 -28.19 -11.63 -15.29
N VAL A 127 -28.09 -10.40 -15.78
CA VAL A 127 -28.77 -9.99 -17.02
C VAL A 127 -28.26 -10.76 -18.24
N GLU A 128 -26.98 -11.11 -18.31
CA GLU A 128 -26.47 -11.92 -19.42
C GLU A 128 -27.21 -13.25 -19.52
N ALA A 129 -27.39 -13.94 -18.39
CA ALA A 129 -28.11 -15.22 -18.37
C ALA A 129 -29.56 -15.08 -18.84
N THR A 130 -30.23 -13.99 -18.46
CA THR A 130 -31.60 -13.73 -18.93
C THR A 130 -31.67 -13.47 -20.42
N ILE A 131 -30.71 -12.73 -20.99
CA ILE A 131 -30.69 -12.42 -22.43
C ILE A 131 -30.44 -13.69 -23.24
N LEU A 132 -29.43 -14.48 -22.86
CA LEU A 132 -29.13 -15.74 -23.55
C LEU A 132 -30.29 -16.75 -23.48
N ALA A 133 -31.02 -16.79 -22.36
CA ALA A 133 -32.22 -17.61 -22.24
C ALA A 133 -33.41 -17.05 -23.05
N GLU A 134 -33.56 -15.74 -23.14
CA GLU A 134 -34.59 -15.07 -23.94
C GLU A 134 -34.42 -15.32 -25.44
N ASP A 135 -33.19 -15.36 -25.93
CA ASP A 135 -32.87 -15.63 -27.34
C ASP A 135 -33.34 -17.02 -27.80
N LEU A 136 -33.44 -17.99 -26.88
CA LEU A 136 -33.89 -19.36 -27.17
C LEU A 136 -35.41 -19.52 -27.17
N LYS A 137 -36.16 -18.62 -26.53
CA LYS A 137 -37.63 -18.70 -26.46
C LYS A 137 -38.29 -18.88 -27.82
N PRO A 138 -38.07 -18.03 -28.84
CA PRO A 138 -38.77 -18.17 -30.11
C PRO A 138 -38.49 -19.51 -30.79
N ALA A 139 -37.26 -20.05 -30.68
CA ALA A 139 -36.92 -21.36 -31.23
C ALA A 139 -37.64 -22.50 -30.49
N VAL A 140 -37.74 -22.42 -29.16
CA VAL A 140 -38.46 -23.38 -28.31
C VAL A 140 -39.96 -23.34 -28.59
N GLU A 141 -40.55 -22.16 -28.68
CA GLU A 141 -41.97 -21.97 -29.02
C GLU A 141 -42.29 -22.58 -30.39
N GLN A 142 -41.47 -22.25 -31.39
CA GLN A 142 -41.66 -22.74 -32.74
C GLN A 142 -41.48 -24.27 -32.82
N HIS A 143 -40.53 -24.83 -32.05
CA HIS A 143 -40.38 -26.29 -31.96
C HIS A 143 -41.62 -26.93 -31.34
N TYR A 144 -42.11 -26.38 -30.23
CA TYR A 144 -43.30 -26.88 -29.55
C TYR A 144 -44.54 -26.83 -30.44
N GLN A 145 -44.74 -25.74 -31.18
CA GLN A 145 -45.86 -25.60 -32.12
C GLN A 145 -45.83 -26.65 -33.24
N ARG A 146 -44.65 -27.12 -33.64
CA ARG A 146 -44.51 -28.16 -34.69
C ARG A 146 -44.59 -29.59 -34.15
N VAL A 147 -43.98 -29.86 -33.00
CA VAL A 147 -43.78 -31.23 -32.48
C VAL A 147 -44.78 -31.58 -31.37
N GLY A 148 -45.29 -30.58 -30.64
CA GLY A 148 -46.20 -30.75 -29.50
C GLY A 148 -45.50 -31.10 -28.18
N THR A 149 -44.17 -31.18 -28.17
CA THR A 149 -43.36 -31.44 -26.96
C THR A 149 -42.23 -30.42 -26.84
N CYS A 150 -41.81 -30.15 -25.61
CA CYS A 150 -40.67 -29.28 -25.34
C CYS A 150 -39.37 -29.95 -25.79
N PRO A 151 -38.43 -29.19 -26.37
CA PRO A 151 -37.17 -29.73 -26.86
C PRO A 151 -36.19 -30.04 -25.73
N THR A 152 -35.23 -30.92 -26.04
CA THR A 152 -33.99 -31.12 -25.29
C THR A 152 -32.82 -30.46 -26.04
N ASN A 153 -31.60 -30.46 -25.49
CA ASN A 153 -30.37 -30.06 -26.19
C ASN A 153 -29.92 -31.08 -27.26
N GLU A 154 -30.88 -31.56 -28.04
CA GLU A 154 -30.67 -32.44 -29.19
C GLU A 154 -31.17 -31.73 -30.45
N SER A 155 -30.76 -32.24 -31.62
CA SER A 155 -31.12 -31.65 -32.91
C SER A 155 -32.63 -31.33 -32.99
N PRO A 156 -33.02 -30.10 -33.37
CA PRO A 156 -32.20 -29.07 -34.01
C PRO A 156 -31.43 -28.14 -33.04
N PHE A 157 -31.55 -28.34 -31.74
CA PHE A 157 -30.82 -27.58 -30.73
C PHE A 157 -29.40 -28.11 -30.57
N GLN A 158 -28.54 -27.27 -30.01
CA GLN A 158 -27.12 -27.56 -29.82
C GLN A 158 -26.88 -28.09 -28.41
N ALA A 159 -25.69 -28.68 -28.22
CA ALA A 159 -25.21 -29.09 -26.91
C ALA A 159 -25.25 -27.91 -25.91
N PRO A 160 -25.53 -28.16 -24.62
CA PRO A 160 -25.72 -27.11 -23.62
C PRO A 160 -24.58 -26.08 -23.55
N GLU A 161 -23.34 -26.53 -23.70
CA GLU A 161 -22.11 -25.73 -23.58
C GLU A 161 -21.92 -24.78 -24.76
N THR A 162 -22.56 -25.03 -25.91
CA THR A 162 -22.47 -24.14 -27.07
C THR A 162 -23.19 -22.81 -26.83
N TYR A 163 -24.16 -22.80 -25.90
CA TYR A 163 -24.86 -21.60 -25.45
C TYR A 163 -24.12 -20.85 -24.32
N ALA A 164 -22.87 -21.21 -24.02
CA ALA A 164 -22.10 -20.55 -22.99
C ALA A 164 -21.85 -19.06 -23.31
N GLY A 165 -21.92 -18.24 -22.27
CA GLY A 165 -21.58 -16.81 -22.32
C GLY A 165 -20.33 -16.49 -21.52
N ARG A 166 -20.15 -15.21 -21.20
CA ARG A 166 -19.09 -14.75 -20.32
C ARG A 166 -19.27 -15.29 -18.90
N TYR A 167 -20.48 -15.17 -18.33
CA TYR A 167 -20.82 -15.60 -16.98
C TYR A 167 -21.65 -16.90 -16.95
N VAL A 168 -22.27 -17.27 -18.07
CA VAL A 168 -23.04 -18.51 -18.22
C VAL A 168 -22.14 -19.64 -18.70
N ALA A 169 -22.19 -20.78 -18.01
CA ALA A 169 -21.43 -21.98 -18.36
C ALA A 169 -22.12 -22.79 -19.46
N ARG A 170 -23.46 -22.90 -19.40
CA ARG A 170 -24.27 -23.66 -20.35
C ARG A 170 -25.75 -23.34 -20.19
N ILE A 171 -26.55 -23.72 -21.20
CA ILE A 171 -28.01 -23.66 -21.13
C ILE A 171 -28.60 -25.05 -21.38
N GLU A 172 -29.35 -25.55 -20.40
CA GLU A 172 -30.03 -26.84 -20.43
C GLU A 172 -31.51 -26.64 -20.79
N LEU A 173 -31.98 -27.35 -21.81
CA LEU A 173 -33.37 -27.43 -22.24
C LEU A 173 -33.98 -28.72 -21.69
N GLN A 174 -35.06 -28.58 -20.92
CA GLN A 174 -35.77 -29.72 -20.37
C GLN A 174 -36.91 -30.14 -21.31
N GLY A 175 -36.77 -31.34 -21.88
CA GLY A 175 -37.80 -31.95 -22.69
C GLY A 175 -39.00 -32.41 -21.87
N GLY A 176 -40.14 -32.61 -22.53
CA GLY A 176 -41.37 -33.10 -21.90
C GLY A 176 -42.64 -32.40 -22.40
N PRO A 177 -43.80 -32.64 -21.75
CA PRO A 177 -45.07 -32.09 -22.19
C PRO A 177 -45.19 -30.58 -21.95
N LYS A 178 -45.19 -30.10 -20.70
CA LYS A 178 -45.22 -28.68 -20.27
C LYS A 178 -44.80 -28.60 -18.78
N PRO A 179 -44.28 -27.47 -18.28
CA PRO A 179 -43.80 -26.30 -19.03
C PRO A 179 -42.51 -26.60 -19.80
N CYS A 180 -42.22 -25.83 -20.84
CA CYS A 180 -40.91 -25.88 -21.48
C CYS A 180 -39.92 -25.06 -20.66
N GLU A 181 -38.86 -25.71 -20.15
CA GLU A 181 -37.90 -25.05 -19.28
C GLU A 181 -36.56 -24.82 -19.99
N ILE A 182 -36.11 -23.57 -19.96
CA ILE A 182 -34.80 -23.12 -20.43
C ILE A 182 -34.01 -22.73 -19.18
N THR A 183 -32.98 -23.50 -18.84
CA THR A 183 -32.19 -23.31 -17.62
C THR A 183 -30.78 -22.84 -17.95
N ALA A 184 -30.49 -21.56 -17.74
CA ALA A 184 -29.14 -21.02 -17.80
C ALA A 184 -28.40 -21.28 -16.48
N ILE A 185 -27.21 -21.85 -16.56
CA ILE A 185 -26.38 -22.18 -15.40
C ILE A 185 -25.13 -21.31 -15.41
N PHE A 186 -24.86 -20.60 -14.32
CA PHE A 186 -23.66 -19.77 -14.20
C PHE A 186 -22.39 -20.59 -14.02
N ARG A 187 -21.26 -20.01 -14.45
CA ARG A 187 -19.92 -20.57 -14.18
C ARG A 187 -19.65 -20.66 -12.68
N THR A 188 -18.73 -21.55 -12.32
CA THR A 188 -18.30 -21.77 -10.93
C THR A 188 -16.94 -21.16 -10.63
N ASP A 189 -16.28 -20.60 -11.63
CA ASP A 189 -14.96 -19.96 -11.51
C ASP A 189 -15.05 -18.51 -11.00
N GLU A 190 -13.89 -17.85 -10.90
CA GLU A 190 -13.77 -16.50 -10.34
C GLU A 190 -14.33 -15.39 -11.24
N SER A 191 -14.67 -15.67 -12.50
CA SER A 191 -15.30 -14.69 -13.40
C SER A 191 -16.70 -14.27 -12.94
N VAL A 192 -17.35 -15.10 -12.12
CA VAL A 192 -18.70 -14.89 -11.59
C VAL A 192 -18.63 -14.52 -10.10
N THR A 193 -19.51 -13.62 -9.66
CA THR A 193 -19.60 -13.25 -8.24
C THR A 193 -20.00 -14.45 -7.40
N SER A 194 -19.52 -14.51 -6.16
CA SER A 194 -19.73 -15.66 -5.27
C SER A 194 -21.20 -16.04 -5.08
N VAL A 195 -22.11 -15.08 -5.14
CA VAL A 195 -23.57 -15.29 -5.02
C VAL A 195 -24.15 -16.01 -6.24
N LEU A 196 -23.56 -15.82 -7.42
CA LEU A 196 -24.06 -16.38 -8.68
C LEU A 196 -23.37 -17.70 -9.06
N ARG A 197 -22.23 -18.05 -8.46
CA ARG A 197 -21.46 -19.24 -8.87
C ARG A 197 -22.29 -20.52 -8.80
N GLY A 198 -22.43 -21.21 -9.93
CA GLY A 198 -23.23 -22.43 -10.05
C GLY A 198 -24.73 -22.25 -9.80
N SER A 199 -25.20 -21.01 -9.63
CA SER A 199 -26.63 -20.71 -9.55
C SER A 199 -27.30 -20.90 -10.91
N ARG A 200 -28.65 -20.90 -10.92
CA ARG A 200 -29.43 -21.13 -12.13
C ARG A 200 -30.54 -20.10 -12.31
N VAL A 201 -30.83 -19.80 -13.57
CA VAL A 201 -31.98 -19.02 -14.01
C VAL A 201 -32.80 -19.91 -14.94
N THR A 202 -34.05 -20.14 -14.57
CA THR A 202 -34.97 -21.02 -15.29
C THR A 202 -36.10 -20.19 -15.87
N MET A 203 -36.25 -20.20 -17.18
CA MET A 203 -37.40 -19.63 -17.87
C MET A 203 -38.36 -20.76 -18.20
N SER A 204 -39.53 -20.76 -17.58
CA SER A 204 -40.59 -21.75 -17.78
C SER A 204 -41.68 -21.14 -18.67
N GLY A 205 -41.84 -21.69 -19.87
CA GLY A 205 -42.86 -21.29 -20.85
C GLY A 205 -44.04 -22.26 -20.83
N VAL A 206 -45.24 -21.72 -20.61
CA VAL A 206 -46.50 -22.48 -20.72
C VAL A 206 -47.24 -22.00 -21.97
N PRO A 207 -47.47 -22.87 -22.97
CA PRO A 207 -48.26 -22.52 -24.15
C PRO A 207 -49.74 -22.33 -23.79
N ASP A 208 -50.30 -21.23 -24.25
CA ASP A 208 -51.70 -20.80 -24.13
C ASP A 208 -52.23 -20.43 -25.53
N GLY A 209 -52.92 -21.38 -26.16
CA GLY A 209 -53.31 -21.29 -27.57
C GLY A 209 -52.08 -21.16 -28.48
N ASP A 210 -52.04 -20.07 -29.24
CA ASP A 210 -50.93 -19.72 -30.14
C ASP A 210 -49.81 -18.92 -29.44
N SER A 211 -49.98 -18.58 -28.17
CA SER A 211 -49.04 -17.76 -27.38
C SER A 211 -48.31 -18.57 -26.31
N PHE A 212 -47.23 -18.02 -25.77
CA PHE A 212 -46.53 -18.59 -24.62
C PHE A 212 -46.50 -17.59 -23.46
N THR A 213 -46.92 -18.05 -22.28
CA THR A 213 -46.72 -17.32 -21.03
C THR A 213 -45.41 -17.76 -20.41
N TRP A 214 -44.44 -16.84 -20.38
CA TRP A 214 -43.13 -17.10 -19.78
C TRP A 214 -43.03 -16.58 -18.35
N THR A 215 -42.50 -17.42 -17.48
CA THR A 215 -42.15 -17.07 -16.10
C THR A 215 -40.66 -17.29 -15.90
N CYS A 216 -39.99 -16.34 -15.25
CA CYS A 216 -38.57 -16.46 -14.91
C CYS A 216 -38.46 -16.77 -13.41
N ARG A 217 -37.70 -17.82 -13.07
CA ARG A 217 -37.34 -18.20 -11.70
C ARG A 217 -35.83 -18.26 -11.58
N SER A 218 -35.31 -17.87 -10.43
CA SER A 218 -33.87 -17.90 -10.17
C SER A 218 -33.57 -18.48 -8.79
N SER A 219 -32.44 -19.16 -8.65
CA SER A 219 -32.01 -19.72 -7.37
C SER A 219 -31.26 -18.70 -6.48
N ILE A 220 -31.31 -17.41 -6.82
CA ILE A 220 -30.51 -16.36 -6.17
C ILE A 220 -31.39 -15.43 -5.33
N PRO A 221 -30.83 -14.72 -4.33
CA PRO A 221 -31.60 -13.79 -3.51
C PRO A 221 -32.24 -12.67 -4.32
N GLU A 222 -33.44 -12.23 -3.91
CA GLU A 222 -34.26 -11.25 -4.65
C GLU A 222 -33.53 -9.93 -4.95
N ARG A 223 -32.64 -9.50 -4.06
CA ARG A 223 -31.87 -8.26 -4.23
C ARG A 223 -30.92 -8.27 -5.44
N TYR A 224 -30.57 -9.45 -5.97
CA TYR A 224 -29.62 -9.56 -7.09
C TYR A 224 -30.28 -9.93 -8.42
N ARG A 225 -31.55 -10.34 -8.42
CA ARG A 225 -32.29 -10.70 -9.64
C ARG A 225 -33.04 -9.50 -10.20
N ARG A 226 -33.42 -9.59 -11.48
CA ARG A 226 -34.33 -8.62 -12.13
C ARG A 226 -35.74 -8.78 -11.55
N ASN A 227 -36.49 -7.69 -11.39
CA ASN A 227 -37.88 -7.73 -10.89
C ASN A 227 -38.83 -8.63 -11.70
N SER A 228 -38.51 -8.90 -12.97
CA SER A 228 -39.26 -9.82 -13.83
C SER A 228 -38.97 -11.31 -13.54
N CYS A 229 -37.98 -11.61 -12.70
CA CYS A 229 -37.61 -12.94 -12.28
C CYS A 229 -37.92 -13.13 -10.79
N GLN A 230 -38.63 -14.22 -10.48
CA GLN A 230 -39.01 -14.63 -9.13
C GLN A 230 -38.07 -15.71 -8.56
#